data_AF-A0A7W1ZDF7-F1
#
_entry.id   AF-A0A7W1ZDF7-F1
#
_cell.length_a   1.000
_cell.length_b   1.000
_cell.length_c   1.000
_cell.angle_alpha   90.00
_cell.angle_beta   90.00
_cell.angle_gamma   90.00
#
_symmetry.space_group_name_H-M   'P 1'
#
loop_
_entity.id
_entity.type
_entity.pdbx_description
1 polymer ?
#
loop_
_entity_poly.entity_id
_entity_poly.type
_entity_poly.pdbx_seq_one_letter_code
_entity_poly.pdbx_strand_id
1 'polypeptide(L)'
;FSTLQNDTKVYEQLGNYYLKKKMFAEALQYFELGVASNPGDLNLIKNTLLLQIDFKKFKEAESLSKSALDFFPSQPILYLLQGVANIGLNENKKAIMALETGLDYLIDDISMERDFYLQLSIAYQAEGNTAKAQQNAAKAENLVPKN
;
A
#
# COMPACT_ATOMS: atom_id res chain seq x y z
N PHE A 1 -14.38 -0.32 28.63
CA PHE A 1 -13.56 0.06 27.46
C PHE A 1 -12.11 -0.13 27.86
N SER A 2 -11.39 -1.05 27.21
CA SER A 2 -10.02 -1.42 27.56
C SER A 2 -9.04 -0.31 27.19
N THR A 3 -8.02 -0.10 28.01
CA THR A 3 -6.95 0.90 27.85
C THR A 3 -6.33 0.87 26.44
N LEU A 4 -6.17 -0.32 25.86
CA LEU A 4 -5.68 -0.55 24.49
C LEU A 4 -6.44 0.21 23.40
N GLN A 5 -7.78 0.28 23.50
CA GLN A 5 -8.60 0.98 22.51
C GLN A 5 -8.47 2.50 22.62
N ASN A 6 -8.14 3.00 23.82
CA ASN A 6 -7.90 4.42 24.05
C ASN A 6 -6.54 4.84 23.48
N ASP A 7 -5.51 4.04 23.71
CA ASP A 7 -4.15 4.32 23.23
C ASP A 7 -4.08 4.30 21.70
N THR A 8 -4.73 3.33 21.05
CA THR A 8 -4.82 3.24 19.58
C THR A 8 -5.39 4.52 18.95
N LYS A 9 -6.51 5.02 19.49
CA LYS A 9 -7.16 6.25 18.99
C LYS A 9 -6.28 7.48 19.19
N VAL A 10 -5.55 7.55 20.30
CA VAL A 10 -4.61 8.66 20.56
C VAL A 10 -3.49 8.66 19.52
N TYR A 11 -2.91 7.48 19.23
CA TYR A 11 -1.87 7.36 18.21
C TYR A 11 -2.38 7.72 16.81
N GLU A 12 -3.57 7.28 16.44
CA GLU A 12 -4.20 7.66 15.16
C GLU A 12 -4.40 9.18 15.05
N GLN A 13 -4.90 9.82 16.11
CA GLN A 13 -5.10 11.27 16.13
C GLN A 13 -3.80 12.05 16.02
N LEU A 14 -2.76 11.62 16.73
CA LEU A 14 -1.43 12.25 16.65
C LEU A 14 -0.81 12.04 15.27
N GLY A 15 -0.86 10.83 14.71
CA GLY A 15 -0.39 10.57 13.35
C GLY A 15 -1.09 11.45 12.32
N ASN A 16 -2.42 11.55 12.39
CA ASN A 16 -3.21 12.42 11.52
C ASN A 16 -2.89 13.92 11.72
N TYR A 17 -2.61 14.35 12.96
CA TYR A 17 -2.22 15.73 13.26
C TYR A 17 -0.89 16.08 12.59
N TYR A 18 0.14 15.24 12.76
CA TYR A 18 1.45 15.47 12.15
C TYR A 18 1.40 15.34 10.61
N LEU A 19 0.58 14.43 10.09
CA LEU A 19 0.34 14.31 8.65
C LEU A 19 -0.23 15.61 8.06
N LYS A 20 -1.21 16.23 8.72
CA LYS A 20 -1.76 17.55 8.32
C LYS A 20 -0.73 18.68 8.38
N LYS A 21 0.23 18.58 9.30
CA LYS A 21 1.36 19.52 9.41
C LYS A 21 2.50 19.23 8.43
N LYS A 22 2.38 18.20 7.59
CA LYS A 22 3.42 17.69 6.68
C LYS A 22 4.70 17.26 7.42
N MET A 23 4.55 16.89 8.69
CA MET A 23 5.59 16.33 9.54
C MET A 23 5.54 14.81 9.42
N PHE A 24 6.02 14.31 8.28
CA PHE A 24 5.79 12.93 7.86
C PHE A 24 6.54 11.90 8.73
N ALA A 25 7.71 12.25 9.25
CA ALA A 25 8.51 11.34 10.09
C ALA A 25 7.82 11.11 11.44
N GLU A 26 7.30 12.17 12.05
CA GLU A 26 6.52 12.11 13.28
C GLU A 26 5.19 11.39 13.05
N ALA A 27 4.51 11.68 11.93
CA ALA A 27 3.28 10.98 11.56
C ALA A 27 3.52 9.46 11.46
N LEU A 28 4.61 9.04 10.82
CA LEU A 28 4.97 7.63 10.71
C LEU A 28 5.22 7.01 12.08
N GLN A 29 5.96 7.67 12.98
CA GLN A 29 6.20 7.14 14.32
C GLN A 29 4.89 6.86 15.08
N TYR A 30 3.94 7.79 15.04
CA TYR A 30 2.66 7.59 15.71
C TYR A 30 1.79 6.53 15.04
N PHE A 31 1.79 6.43 13.71
CA PHE A 31 1.06 5.36 13.04
C PHE A 31 1.68 3.97 13.32
N GLU A 32 3.01 3.85 13.38
CA GLU A 32 3.71 2.61 13.77
C GLU A 32 3.33 2.19 15.20
N LEU A 33 3.25 3.13 16.14
CA LEU A 33 2.75 2.89 17.51
C LEU A 33 1.27 2.45 17.51
N GLY A 34 0.45 3.08 16.69
CA GLY A 34 -0.96 2.72 16.52
C GLY A 34 -1.15 1.28 16.01
N VAL A 35 -0.42 0.90 14.96
CA VAL A 35 -0.43 -0.46 14.41
C VAL A 35 0.05 -1.49 15.43
N ALA A 36 1.10 -1.17 16.20
CA ALA A 36 1.57 -2.06 17.26
C ALA A 36 0.53 -2.25 18.38
N SER A 37 -0.27 -1.22 18.68
CA SER A 37 -1.35 -1.29 19.68
C SER A 37 -2.60 -2.01 19.17
N ASN A 38 -2.92 -1.89 17.88
CA ASN A 38 -4.05 -2.56 17.25
C ASN A 38 -3.72 -2.93 15.79
N PRO A 39 -3.21 -4.16 15.54
CA PRO A 39 -2.85 -4.60 14.19
C PRO A 39 -4.06 -4.87 13.28
N GLY A 40 -5.28 -4.78 13.81
CA GLY A 40 -6.53 -4.94 13.05
C GLY A 40 -7.17 -3.61 12.63
N ASP A 41 -6.47 -2.49 12.68
CA ASP A 41 -6.97 -1.20 12.20
C ASP A 41 -6.47 -0.91 10.78
N LEU A 42 -7.34 -1.11 9.79
CA LEU A 42 -6.99 -0.94 8.38
C LEU A 42 -6.54 0.49 8.03
N ASN A 43 -7.07 1.52 8.70
CA ASN A 43 -6.67 2.90 8.42
C ASN A 43 -5.25 3.18 8.92
N LEU A 44 -4.92 2.72 10.13
CA LEU A 44 -3.56 2.82 10.66
C LEU A 44 -2.56 2.05 9.81
N ILE A 45 -2.91 0.83 9.39
CA ILE A 45 -2.09 0.01 8.49
C ILE A 45 -1.84 0.75 7.18
N LYS A 46 -2.90 1.22 6.51
CA LYS A 46 -2.80 1.91 5.22
C LYS A 46 -1.92 3.15 5.31
N ASN A 47 -2.13 4.00 6.32
CA ASN A 47 -1.36 5.22 6.50
C ASN A 47 0.11 4.92 6.82
N THR A 48 0.37 3.87 7.62
CA THR A 48 1.74 3.41 7.91
C THR A 48 2.42 2.93 6.63
N LEU A 49 1.77 2.08 5.84
CA LEU A 49 2.32 1.55 4.59
C LEU A 49 2.66 2.65 3.58
N LEU A 50 1.76 3.62 3.39
CA LEU A 50 1.98 4.76 2.49
C LEU A 50 3.25 5.53 2.89
N LEU A 51 3.39 5.87 4.18
CA LEU A 51 4.57 6.58 4.66
C LEU A 51 5.84 5.72 4.61
N GLN A 52 5.75 4.42 4.94
CA GLN A 52 6.89 3.52 4.82
C GLN A 52 7.41 3.45 3.38
N ILE A 53 6.52 3.40 2.39
CA ILE A 53 6.88 3.45 0.97
C ILE A 53 7.52 4.79 0.61
N ASP A 54 6.95 5.92 1.03
CA ASP A 54 7.50 7.26 0.78
C ASP A 54 8.92 7.42 1.37
N PHE A 55 9.15 6.86 2.56
CA PHE A 55 10.46 6.82 3.22
C PHE A 55 11.36 5.69 2.73
N LYS A 56 10.95 4.91 1.71
CA LYS A 56 11.69 3.77 1.16
C LYS A 56 12.02 2.68 2.18
N LYS A 57 11.25 2.57 3.25
CA LYS A 57 11.26 1.48 4.23
C LYS A 57 10.56 0.24 3.65
N PHE A 58 11.05 -0.25 2.51
CA PHE A 58 10.34 -1.27 1.72
C PHE A 58 10.26 -2.63 2.41
N LYS A 59 11.25 -2.99 3.25
CA LYS A 59 11.21 -4.24 4.01
C LYS A 59 10.10 -4.23 5.05
N GLU A 60 9.97 -3.11 5.76
CA GLU A 60 8.93 -2.88 6.75
C GLU A 60 7.55 -2.86 6.08
N ALA A 61 7.42 -2.19 4.92
CA ALA A 61 6.19 -2.16 4.15
C ALA A 61 5.77 -3.55 3.62
N GLU A 62 6.71 -4.35 3.12
CA GLU A 62 6.43 -5.73 2.69
C GLU A 62 5.94 -6.58 3.86
N SER A 63 6.62 -6.53 5.00
CA SER A 63 6.23 -7.28 6.19
C SER A 63 4.86 -6.86 6.70
N LEU A 64 4.60 -5.56 6.81
CA LEU A 64 3.32 -5.04 7.32
C LEU A 64 2.17 -5.38 6.38
N SER A 65 2.34 -5.18 5.08
CA SER A 65 1.29 -5.48 4.09
C SER A 65 0.97 -6.97 4.04
N LYS A 66 2.00 -7.84 4.14
CA LYS A 66 1.82 -9.29 4.24
C LYS A 66 1.00 -9.70 5.46
N SER A 67 1.34 -9.20 6.65
CA SER A 67 0.57 -9.48 7.86
C SER A 67 -0.84 -8.89 7.83
N ALA A 68 -1.02 -7.73 7.21
CA ALA A 68 -2.34 -7.11 7.07
C ALA A 68 -3.27 -7.94 6.18
N LEU A 69 -2.74 -8.59 5.13
CA LEU A 69 -3.51 -9.47 4.24
C LEU A 69 -4.04 -10.72 4.94
N ASP A 70 -3.45 -11.15 6.06
CA ASP A 70 -4.01 -12.25 6.89
C ASP A 70 -5.36 -11.86 7.52
N PHE A 71 -5.58 -10.57 7.77
CA PHE A 71 -6.83 -10.03 8.35
C PHE A 71 -7.77 -9.46 7.28
N PHE A 72 -7.21 -8.91 6.21
CA PHE A 72 -7.92 -8.13 5.20
C PHE A 72 -7.64 -8.63 3.78
N PRO A 73 -7.88 -9.92 3.46
CA PRO A 73 -7.49 -10.52 2.18
C PRO A 73 -8.27 -9.97 0.98
N SER A 74 -9.37 -9.24 1.20
CA SER A 74 -10.17 -8.65 0.11
C SER A 74 -9.91 -7.15 -0.06
N GLN A 75 -8.89 -6.58 0.58
CA GLN A 75 -8.59 -5.15 0.48
C GLN A 75 -7.54 -4.90 -0.61
N PRO A 76 -7.93 -4.43 -1.82
CA PRO A 76 -7.02 -4.28 -2.95
C PRO A 76 -5.85 -3.34 -2.65
N ILE A 77 -6.08 -2.27 -1.87
CA ILE A 77 -5.02 -1.32 -1.50
C ILE A 77 -3.82 -1.99 -0.81
N LEU A 78 -4.03 -3.07 -0.05
CA LEU A 78 -2.93 -3.77 0.62
C LEU A 78 -2.03 -4.50 -0.38
N TYR A 79 -2.63 -5.11 -1.41
CA TYR A 79 -1.91 -5.72 -2.51
C TYR A 79 -1.14 -4.69 -3.36
N LEU A 80 -1.75 -3.53 -3.61
CA LEU A 80 -1.09 -2.43 -4.33
C LEU A 80 0.17 -1.98 -3.59
N LEU A 81 0.06 -1.69 -2.30
CA LEU A 81 1.18 -1.24 -1.48
C LEU A 81 2.24 -2.34 -1.28
N GLN A 82 1.83 -3.60 -1.15
CA GLN A 82 2.74 -4.75 -1.15
C GLN A 82 3.51 -4.86 -2.48
N GLY A 83 2.83 -4.62 -3.61
CA GLY A 83 3.43 -4.58 -4.94
C GLY A 83 4.53 -3.52 -5.04
N VAL A 84 4.22 -2.29 -4.63
CA VAL A 84 5.18 -1.17 -4.60
C VAL A 84 6.39 -1.49 -3.73
N ALA A 85 6.17 -2.03 -2.53
CA ALA A 85 7.25 -2.44 -1.63
C ALA A 85 8.15 -3.50 -2.27
N ASN A 86 7.57 -4.53 -2.89
CA ASN A 86 8.33 -5.58 -3.56
C ASN A 86 9.12 -5.07 -4.78
N ILE A 87 8.59 -4.11 -5.55
CA ILE A 87 9.35 -3.43 -6.62
C ILE A 87 10.57 -2.74 -6.02
N GLY A 88 10.40 -1.98 -4.93
CA GLY A 88 11.49 -1.31 -4.23
C GLY A 88 12.56 -2.25 -3.66
N LEU A 89 12.20 -3.52 -3.40
CA LEU A 89 13.12 -4.58 -2.98
C LEU A 89 13.76 -5.34 -4.16
N ASN A 90 13.41 -5.03 -5.41
CA ASN A 90 13.74 -5.81 -6.61
C ASN A 90 13.16 -7.24 -6.60
N GLU A 91 12.12 -7.48 -5.81
CA GLU A 91 11.39 -8.74 -5.72
C GLU A 91 10.26 -8.77 -6.76
N ASN A 92 10.60 -8.49 -8.03
CA ASN A 92 9.64 -8.15 -9.10
C ASN A 92 8.57 -9.23 -9.32
N LYS A 93 8.92 -10.52 -9.19
CA LYS A 93 7.96 -11.62 -9.31
C LYS A 93 6.90 -11.60 -8.19
N LYS A 94 7.31 -11.29 -6.96
CA LYS A 94 6.37 -11.13 -5.84
C LYS A 94 5.48 -9.91 -6.04
N ALA A 95 6.04 -8.82 -6.55
CA ALA A 95 5.27 -7.63 -6.89
C ALA A 95 4.18 -7.95 -7.91
N ILE A 96 4.54 -8.61 -9.03
CA ILE A 96 3.58 -9.02 -10.06
C ILE A 96 2.46 -9.87 -9.47
N MET A 97 2.79 -10.91 -8.69
CA MET A 97 1.80 -11.78 -8.07
C MET A 97 0.84 -11.00 -7.15
N ALA A 98 1.37 -10.12 -6.29
CA ALA A 98 0.55 -9.32 -5.39
C ALA A 98 -0.37 -8.39 -6.18
N LEU A 99 0.15 -7.68 -7.18
CA LEU A 99 -0.61 -6.72 -7.99
C LEU A 99 -1.71 -7.39 -8.82
N GLU A 100 -1.43 -8.54 -9.45
CA GLU A 100 -2.44 -9.32 -10.17
C GLU A 100 -3.53 -9.82 -9.23
N THR A 101 -3.16 -10.32 -8.04
CA THR A 101 -4.13 -10.73 -7.02
C THR A 101 -4.99 -9.55 -6.55
N GLY A 102 -4.39 -8.38 -6.36
CA GLY A 102 -5.10 -7.17 -5.92
C GLY A 102 -6.15 -6.70 -6.93
N LEU A 103 -5.88 -6.84 -8.23
CA LEU A 103 -6.84 -6.55 -9.29
C LEU A 103 -8.07 -7.47 -9.23
N ASP A 104 -7.92 -8.75 -8.85
CA ASP A 104 -9.04 -9.68 -8.72
C ASP A 104 -10.04 -9.26 -7.63
N TYR A 105 -9.58 -8.50 -6.62
CA TYR A 105 -10.42 -7.94 -5.55
C TYR A 105 -10.91 -6.52 -5.83
N LEU A 106 -10.48 -5.88 -6.91
CA LEU A 106 -10.80 -4.50 -7.21
C LEU A 106 -12.19 -4.37 -7.85
N ILE A 107 -13.02 -3.48 -7.31
CA ILE A 107 -14.38 -3.24 -7.79
C ILE A 107 -14.59 -1.73 -7.96
N ASP A 108 -14.93 -1.30 -9.17
CA ASP A 108 -15.38 0.05 -9.52
C ASP A 108 -14.50 1.23 -9.05
N ASP A 109 -13.18 1.03 -8.94
CA ASP A 109 -12.21 2.11 -8.63
C ASP A 109 -11.20 2.28 -9.77
N ILE A 110 -11.58 3.13 -10.73
CA ILE A 110 -10.76 3.44 -11.92
C ILE A 110 -9.39 4.02 -11.54
N SER A 111 -9.32 4.80 -10.45
CA SER A 111 -8.06 5.44 -10.05
C SER A 111 -7.09 4.40 -9.51
N MET A 112 -7.56 3.52 -8.63
CA MET A 112 -6.74 2.43 -8.10
C MET A 112 -6.41 1.40 -9.18
N GLU A 113 -7.33 1.11 -10.10
CA GLU A 113 -7.11 0.19 -11.23
C GLU A 113 -5.97 0.70 -12.12
N ARG A 114 -5.97 2.01 -12.41
CA ARG A 114 -4.87 2.67 -13.12
C ARG A 114 -3.55 2.52 -12.36
N ASP A 115 -3.55 2.75 -11.05
CA ASP A 115 -2.34 2.62 -10.24
C ASP A 115 -1.80 1.18 -10.23
N PHE A 116 -2.66 0.16 -10.16
CA PHE A 116 -2.26 -1.24 -10.31
C PHE A 116 -1.55 -1.49 -11.64
N TYR A 117 -2.14 -1.03 -12.76
CA TYR A 117 -1.53 -1.22 -14.07
C TYR A 117 -0.22 -0.46 -14.24
N LEU A 118 -0.08 0.73 -13.64
CA LEU A 118 1.20 1.44 -13.60
C LEU A 118 2.27 0.63 -12.85
N GLN A 119 1.93 0.09 -11.68
CA GLN A 119 2.87 -0.73 -10.91
C GLN A 119 3.20 -2.05 -11.60
N LEU A 120 2.23 -2.70 -12.26
CA LEU A 120 2.47 -3.89 -13.08
C LEU A 120 3.42 -3.59 -14.24
N SER A 121 3.24 -2.44 -14.91
CA SER A 121 4.15 -2.01 -15.97
C SER A 121 5.59 -1.91 -15.46
N ILE A 122 5.79 -1.25 -14.31
CA ILE A 122 7.10 -1.11 -13.67
C ILE A 122 7.69 -2.48 -13.28
N ALA A 123 6.89 -3.33 -12.63
CA ALA A 123 7.35 -4.64 -12.18
C ALA A 123 7.74 -5.57 -13.35
N TYR A 124 6.92 -5.62 -14.42
CA TYR A 124 7.24 -6.39 -15.62
C TYR A 124 8.44 -5.83 -16.37
N GLN A 125 8.61 -4.51 -16.42
CA GLN A 125 9.79 -3.89 -17.01
C GLN A 125 11.06 -4.29 -16.24
N ALA A 126 11.01 -4.26 -14.90
CA ALA A 126 12.13 -4.66 -14.04
C ALA A 126 12.41 -6.18 -14.07
N GLU A 127 11.41 -7.01 -14.40
CA GLU A 127 11.56 -8.45 -14.67
C GLU A 127 12.17 -8.73 -16.06
N GLY A 128 12.20 -7.74 -16.95
CA GLY A 128 12.65 -7.89 -18.35
C GLY A 128 11.55 -8.30 -19.33
N ASN A 129 10.28 -8.31 -18.90
CA ASN A 129 9.13 -8.61 -19.73
C ASN A 129 8.53 -7.35 -20.36
N THR A 130 9.24 -6.79 -21.34
CA THR A 130 8.87 -5.53 -22.02
C THR A 130 7.48 -5.58 -22.66
N ALA A 131 7.07 -6.73 -23.19
CA ALA A 131 5.76 -6.88 -23.82
C ALA A 131 4.61 -6.68 -22.82
N LYS A 132 4.67 -7.35 -21.65
CA LYS A 132 3.68 -7.14 -20.59
C LYS A 132 3.80 -5.76 -19.95
N ALA A 133 5.00 -5.20 -19.87
CA ALA A 133 5.19 -3.84 -19.37
C ALA A 133 4.42 -2.81 -20.23
N GLN A 134 4.58 -2.89 -21.55
CA GLN A 134 3.87 -2.03 -22.51
C GLN A 134 2.36 -2.26 -22.48
N GLN A 135 1.92 -3.51 -22.41
CA GLN A 135 0.49 -3.84 -22.30
C GLN A 135 -0.16 -3.19 -21.07
N ASN A 136 0.48 -3.27 -19.90
CA ASN A 136 -0.07 -2.68 -18.68
C ASN A 136 0.01 -1.14 -18.69
N ALA A 137 1.05 -0.55 -19.28
CA ALA A 137 1.11 0.91 -19.48
C ALA A 137 -0.08 1.40 -20.34
N ALA A 138 -0.36 0.72 -21.45
CA ALA A 138 -1.49 1.06 -22.32
C ALA A 138 -2.84 0.90 -21.61
N LYS A 139 -3.01 -0.12 -20.75
CA LYS A 139 -4.22 -0.25 -19.93
C LYS A 139 -4.39 0.94 -18.98
N ALA A 140 -3.30 1.33 -18.28
CA ALA A 140 -3.32 2.48 -17.38
C ALA A 140 -3.66 3.80 -18.11
N GLU A 141 -3.17 4.00 -19.34
CA GLU A 141 -3.45 5.20 -20.15
C GLU A 141 -4.91 5.29 -20.59
N ASN A 142 -5.54 4.15 -20.88
CA ASN A 142 -6.94 4.10 -21.29
C ASN A 142 -7.93 4.29 -20.13
N LEU A 143 -7.47 4.13 -18.89
CA LEU A 143 -8.25 4.39 -17.68
C LEU A 143 -8.18 5.86 -17.30
N VAL A 144 -8.95 6.69 -18.01
CA VAL A 144 -9.09 8.11 -17.70
C VAL A 144 -10.18 8.28 -16.63
N PRO A 145 -9.87 8.81 -15.43
CA PRO A 145 -10.89 9.16 -14.45
C PRO A 145 -11.86 10.15 -15.08
N LYS A 146 -13.17 9.86 -15.03
CA LYS A 146 -14.18 10.85 -15.42
C LYS A 146 -14.12 11.99 -14.41
N ASN A 147 -13.69 13.17 -14.87
CA ASN A 147 -13.76 14.42 -14.10
C ASN A 147 -15.18 14.72 -13.62
#